data_AF-A0A2U8FJJ7-F1
#
_entry.id   AF-A0A2U8FJJ7-F1
#
_cell.length_a   1.000
_cell.length_b   1.000
_cell.length_c   1.000
_cell.angle_alpha   90.00
_cell.angle_beta   90.00
_cell.angle_gamma   90.00
#
_symmetry.space_group_name_H-M   'P 1'
#
loop_
_entity.id
_entity.type
_entity.pdbx_description
1 polymer ?
#
loop_
_entity_poly.entity_id
_entity_poly.type
_entity_poly.pdbx_seq_one_letter_code
_entity_poly.pdbx_strand_id
1 'polypeptide(L)'
;MTKFTKISATALFALFLTACDKPANKPAEAAKPAETTPATQPATEAQKAETTAPVTQLSAEELAQGKADFKKILDWNKTQEQIANAAQKTLQEKLASQDPKQIETALTEFTKTVEDTIKSLDAVEVKNALVKTFKEKTKEVLGLSNTIVADSVKVMANPTAEAQESLKAKTQQLLSQGGELQKLQAELQQTFGDK
;
A
#
# COMPACT_ATOMS: atom_id res chain seq x y z
N MET A 1 26.33 19.31 6.11
CA MET A 1 25.60 18.50 7.11
C MET A 1 24.25 18.10 6.53
N THR A 2 24.20 16.94 5.87
CA THR A 2 23.04 16.38 5.16
C THR A 2 22.14 15.61 6.14
N LYS A 3 20.97 16.16 6.46
CA LYS A 3 20.01 15.60 7.44
C LYS A 3 18.93 14.70 6.80
N PHE A 4 19.23 13.95 5.74
CA PHE A 4 18.25 13.07 5.07
C PHE A 4 18.39 11.57 5.42
N THR A 5 19.06 11.23 6.52
CA THR A 5 19.47 9.84 6.87
C THR A 5 18.41 9.01 7.61
N LYS A 6 17.10 9.32 7.62
CA LYS A 6 16.16 8.54 8.46
C LYS A 6 14.76 8.26 7.91
N ILE A 7 14.55 8.28 6.60
CA ILE A 7 13.41 7.54 6.03
C ILE A 7 13.93 6.14 5.68
N SER A 8 14.08 5.32 6.72
CA SER A 8 14.53 3.93 6.59
C SER A 8 13.51 3.15 5.76
N ALA A 9 13.98 2.27 4.89
CA ALA A 9 13.15 1.40 4.04
C ALA A 9 12.12 0.57 4.84
N THR A 10 12.31 0.41 6.15
CA THR A 10 11.33 -0.16 7.08
C THR A 10 10.03 0.64 7.21
N ALA A 11 10.03 1.96 6.99
CA ALA A 11 8.81 2.77 7.10
C ALA A 11 7.80 2.50 5.96
N LEU A 12 8.30 2.25 4.74
CA LEU A 12 7.48 1.91 3.58
C LEU A 12 6.83 0.53 3.72
N PHE A 13 7.51 -0.42 4.36
CA PHE A 13 6.99 -1.77 4.58
C PHE A 13 6.07 -1.87 5.80
N ALA A 14 6.35 -1.12 6.87
CA ALA A 14 5.47 -1.02 8.04
C ALA A 14 4.08 -0.50 7.66
N LEU A 15 4.02 0.46 6.73
CA LEU A 15 2.78 0.98 6.15
C LEU A 15 1.93 -0.09 5.43
N PHE A 16 2.55 -1.18 4.96
CA PHE A 16 1.88 -2.33 4.35
C PHE A 16 1.40 -3.35 5.41
N LEU A 17 2.19 -3.56 6.46
CA LEU A 17 1.90 -4.52 7.53
C LEU A 17 0.91 -4.00 8.59
N THR A 18 0.95 -2.71 8.94
CA THR A 18 0.03 -2.14 9.95
C THR A 18 -1.42 -2.08 9.49
N ALA A 19 -1.68 -2.22 8.19
CA ALA A 19 -3.03 -2.27 7.63
C ALA A 19 -3.62 -3.69 7.58
N CYS A 20 -2.85 -4.72 7.94
CA CYS A 20 -3.31 -6.11 7.98
C CYS A 20 -3.55 -6.66 9.41
N ASP A 21 -3.16 -5.94 10.47
CA ASP A 21 -3.17 -6.47 11.84
C ASP A 21 -4.17 -5.81 12.82
N LYS A 22 -4.84 -4.69 12.46
CA LYS A 22 -5.63 -3.94 13.46
C LYS A 22 -7.15 -4.07 13.29
N PRO A 23 -7.87 -4.81 14.18
CA PRO A 23 -9.29 -4.59 14.36
C PRO A 23 -9.52 -3.17 14.89
N ALA A 24 -10.39 -2.43 14.22
CA ALA A 24 -10.76 -1.06 14.55
C ALA A 24 -11.46 -1.01 15.92
N ASN A 25 -10.70 -0.86 17.01
CA ASN A 25 -11.28 -0.48 18.28
C ASN A 25 -10.26 0.23 19.20
N LYS A 26 -10.24 1.56 19.13
CA LYS A 26 -10.01 2.41 20.29
C LYS A 26 -10.57 3.83 20.03
N PRO A 27 -11.64 4.26 20.72
CA PRO A 27 -12.09 5.64 20.67
C PRO A 27 -11.01 6.56 21.27
N ALA A 28 -10.74 7.66 20.59
CA ALA A 28 -9.95 8.76 21.15
C ALA A 28 -10.73 9.38 22.32
N GLU A 29 -10.10 9.37 23.48
CA GLU A 29 -10.58 9.99 24.71
C GLU A 29 -10.65 11.51 24.56
N ALA A 30 -11.73 12.08 25.08
CA ALA A 30 -12.14 13.46 24.92
C ALA A 30 -11.22 14.47 25.60
N ALA A 31 -11.04 15.63 24.96
CA ALA A 31 -10.66 16.87 25.61
C ALA A 31 -11.72 17.95 25.32
N LYS A 32 -12.37 18.44 26.37
CA LYS A 32 -13.21 19.66 26.43
C LYS A 32 -12.39 20.76 27.11
N PRO A 33 -12.53 22.05 26.76
CA PRO A 33 -13.38 22.99 27.54
C PRO A 33 -14.22 23.92 26.60
N ALA A 34 -15.53 24.13 26.84
CA ALA A 34 -16.16 25.28 27.52
C ALA A 34 -15.95 26.63 26.78
N GLU A 35 -16.89 27.55 26.54
CA GLU A 35 -18.33 27.76 26.71
C GLU A 35 -18.58 29.14 26.06
N THR A 36 -19.73 29.40 25.41
CA THR A 36 -20.40 30.72 25.38
C THR A 36 -21.63 30.66 24.45
N THR A 37 -22.78 31.00 25.03
CA THR A 37 -24.01 31.40 24.33
C THR A 37 -24.10 32.93 24.51
N PRO A 38 -24.75 33.71 23.60
CA PRO A 38 -26.21 33.77 23.62
C PRO A 38 -26.93 34.01 22.26
N ALA A 39 -28.15 33.44 22.19
CA ALA A 39 -29.40 33.95 21.61
C ALA A 39 -29.48 34.45 20.14
N THR A 40 -30.42 33.89 19.36
CA THR A 40 -31.74 34.48 19.00
C THR A 40 -32.32 33.80 17.73
N GLN A 41 -33.55 33.30 17.83
CA GLN A 41 -34.43 32.77 16.76
C GLN A 41 -34.98 33.93 15.88
N PRO A 42 -35.47 33.74 14.62
CA PRO A 42 -36.58 32.83 14.32
C PRO A 42 -36.56 32.12 12.95
N ALA A 43 -37.55 31.24 12.80
CA ALA A 43 -37.80 30.23 11.78
C ALA A 43 -37.81 30.71 10.31
N THR A 44 -37.43 29.81 9.40
CA THR A 44 -37.91 29.80 8.02
C THR A 44 -37.92 28.35 7.48
N GLU A 45 -39.14 27.90 7.23
CA GLU A 45 -39.66 26.99 6.20
C GLU A 45 -38.82 25.83 5.60
N ALA A 46 -39.44 24.66 5.67
CA ALA A 46 -39.58 23.68 4.58
C ALA A 46 -38.30 23.12 3.92
N GLN A 47 -37.75 22.08 4.55
CA GLN A 47 -36.95 21.08 3.83
C GLN A 47 -37.86 20.31 2.85
N LYS A 48 -37.77 20.66 1.57
CA LYS A 48 -38.14 19.78 0.46
C LYS A 48 -36.85 19.33 -0.21
N ALA A 49 -36.71 18.02 -0.30
CA ALA A 49 -35.61 17.29 -0.90
C ALA A 49 -35.13 17.87 -2.24
N GLU A 50 -33.83 18.08 -2.36
CA GLU A 50 -33.12 17.86 -3.61
C GLU A 50 -32.13 16.72 -3.40
N THR A 51 -32.58 15.58 -3.90
CA THR A 51 -31.91 14.30 -4.04
C THR A 51 -30.53 14.52 -4.65
N THR A 52 -29.52 14.38 -3.79
CA THR A 52 -28.15 14.08 -4.18
C THR A 52 -28.20 12.85 -5.11
N ALA A 53 -27.49 12.96 -6.23
CA ALA A 53 -27.24 11.84 -7.15
C ALA A 53 -26.91 10.56 -6.38
N PRO A 54 -27.33 9.37 -6.86
CA PRO A 54 -27.07 8.14 -6.14
C PRO A 54 -25.57 7.95 -6.05
N VAL A 55 -25.01 8.05 -4.85
CA VAL A 55 -23.87 7.22 -4.48
C VAL A 55 -24.37 5.81 -4.79
N THR A 56 -23.86 5.21 -5.86
CA THR A 56 -24.35 3.92 -6.35
C THR A 56 -24.17 2.91 -5.23
N GLN A 57 -25.24 2.63 -4.49
CA GLN A 57 -25.23 1.59 -3.47
C GLN A 57 -24.98 0.29 -4.20
N LEU A 58 -23.86 -0.38 -3.87
CA LEU A 58 -23.56 -1.70 -4.37
C LEU A 58 -24.75 -2.62 -4.07
N SER A 59 -25.16 -3.41 -5.08
CA SER A 59 -26.15 -4.46 -4.88
C SER A 59 -25.65 -5.52 -3.88
N ALA A 60 -26.56 -6.31 -3.34
CA ALA A 60 -26.21 -7.41 -2.46
C ALA A 60 -25.28 -8.42 -3.15
N GLU A 61 -25.51 -8.71 -4.44
CA GLU A 61 -24.64 -9.57 -5.24
C GLU A 61 -23.24 -8.95 -5.41
N GLU A 62 -23.15 -7.66 -5.72
CA GLU A 62 -21.85 -6.97 -5.88
C GLU A 62 -21.05 -6.93 -4.57
N LEU A 63 -21.73 -6.74 -3.44
CA LEU A 63 -21.12 -6.75 -2.12
C LEU A 63 -20.62 -8.15 -1.76
N ALA A 64 -21.42 -9.19 -1.99
CA ALA A 64 -21.01 -10.57 -1.77
C ALA A 64 -19.81 -10.97 -2.65
N GLN A 65 -19.84 -10.59 -3.94
CA GLN A 65 -18.73 -10.82 -4.87
C GLN A 65 -17.47 -10.05 -4.44
N GLY A 66 -17.61 -8.80 -4.01
CA GLY A 66 -16.49 -7.99 -3.50
C GLY A 66 -15.85 -8.58 -2.24
N LYS A 67 -16.66 -9.08 -1.29
CA LYS A 67 -16.17 -9.82 -0.11
C LYS A 67 -15.38 -11.07 -0.49
N ALA A 68 -15.91 -11.87 -1.41
CA ALA A 68 -15.25 -13.10 -1.87
C ALA A 68 -13.91 -12.79 -2.56
N ASP A 69 -13.89 -11.81 -3.46
CA ASP A 69 -12.65 -11.43 -4.16
C ASP A 69 -11.62 -10.79 -3.24
N PHE A 70 -12.06 -9.93 -2.31
CA PHE A 70 -11.17 -9.32 -1.33
C PHE A 70 -10.54 -10.38 -0.43
N LYS A 71 -11.31 -11.38 0.02
CA LYS A 71 -10.77 -12.51 0.78
C LYS A 71 -9.68 -13.27 0.02
N LYS A 72 -9.86 -13.55 -1.28
CA LYS A 72 -8.81 -14.21 -2.09
C LYS A 72 -7.51 -13.41 -2.08
N ILE A 73 -7.60 -12.08 -2.19
CA ILE A 73 -6.44 -11.19 -2.16
C ILE A 73 -5.74 -11.22 -0.79
N LEU A 74 -6.50 -11.23 0.32
CA LEU A 74 -5.94 -11.35 1.66
C LEU A 74 -5.23 -12.70 1.88
N ASP A 75 -5.87 -13.80 1.46
CA ASP A 75 -5.29 -15.14 1.57
C ASP A 75 -4.01 -15.28 0.71
N TRP A 76 -4.02 -14.72 -0.50
CA TRP A 76 -2.84 -14.62 -1.36
C TRP A 76 -1.72 -13.82 -0.66
N ASN A 77 -2.06 -12.64 -0.13
CA ASN A 77 -1.09 -11.72 0.49
C ASN A 77 -0.36 -12.36 1.68
N LYS A 78 -1.09 -13.10 2.53
CA LYS A 78 -0.51 -13.83 3.67
C LYS A 78 0.62 -14.79 3.26
N THR A 79 0.47 -15.44 2.11
CA THR A 79 1.51 -16.33 1.56
C THR A 79 2.72 -15.53 1.07
N GLN A 80 2.46 -14.39 0.42
CA GLN A 80 3.53 -13.55 -0.13
C GLN A 80 4.35 -12.84 0.94
N GLU A 81 3.77 -12.50 2.09
CA GLU A 81 4.50 -11.87 3.20
C GLU A 81 5.72 -12.69 3.61
N GLN A 82 5.56 -14.00 3.75
CA GLN A 82 6.66 -14.90 4.14
C GLN A 82 7.73 -15.00 3.04
N ILE A 83 7.30 -15.08 1.78
CA ILE A 83 8.20 -15.11 0.61
C ILE A 83 9.00 -13.80 0.53
N ALA A 84 8.33 -12.66 0.66
CA ALA A 84 8.95 -11.34 0.62
C ALA A 84 9.96 -11.16 1.75
N ASN A 85 9.62 -11.56 2.99
CA ASN A 85 10.52 -11.48 4.13
C ASN A 85 11.79 -12.33 3.92
N ALA A 86 11.63 -13.56 3.40
CA ALA A 86 12.76 -14.44 3.10
C ALA A 86 13.67 -13.88 2.01
N ALA A 87 13.09 -13.35 0.93
CA ALA A 87 13.84 -12.73 -0.17
C ALA A 87 14.58 -11.46 0.31
N GLN A 88 13.92 -10.60 1.08
CA GLN A 88 14.55 -9.41 1.66
C GLN A 88 15.69 -9.77 2.62
N LYS A 89 15.52 -10.79 3.48
CA LYS A 89 16.57 -11.25 4.39
C LYS A 89 17.78 -11.75 3.60
N THR A 90 17.55 -12.58 2.59
CA THR A 90 18.61 -13.11 1.72
C THR A 90 19.38 -12.00 1.02
N LEU A 91 18.66 -11.02 0.45
CA LEU A 91 19.30 -9.87 -0.20
C LEU A 91 20.16 -9.06 0.79
N GLN A 92 19.65 -8.79 1.99
CA GLN A 92 20.39 -8.07 3.03
C GLN A 92 21.66 -8.81 3.49
N GLU A 93 21.56 -10.11 3.72
CA GLU A 93 22.71 -10.96 4.09
C GLU A 93 23.79 -10.94 3.01
N LYS A 94 23.39 -11.02 1.73
CA LYS A 94 24.33 -10.99 0.60
C LYS A 94 24.90 -9.61 0.33
N LEU A 95 24.15 -8.54 0.59
CA LEU A 95 24.68 -7.17 0.57
C LEU A 95 25.77 -6.95 1.62
N ALA A 96 25.62 -7.54 2.80
CA ALA A 96 26.59 -7.42 3.89
C ALA A 96 27.93 -8.10 3.60
N SER A 97 28.00 -9.05 2.65
CA SER A 97 29.26 -9.70 2.27
C SER A 97 30.20 -8.79 1.48
N GLN A 98 29.67 -7.71 0.88
CA GLN A 98 30.38 -6.79 -0.01
C GLN A 98 31.02 -7.46 -1.25
N ASP A 99 30.62 -8.70 -1.56
CA ASP A 99 31.07 -9.44 -2.74
C ASP A 99 30.17 -9.13 -3.94
N PRO A 100 30.68 -8.48 -5.00
CA PRO A 100 29.88 -8.06 -6.14
C PRO A 100 29.11 -9.20 -6.82
N LYS A 101 29.68 -10.40 -6.91
CA LYS A 101 29.04 -11.54 -7.57
C LYS A 101 27.89 -12.08 -6.72
N GLN A 102 28.07 -12.12 -5.40
CA GLN A 102 27.00 -12.54 -4.49
C GLN A 102 25.87 -11.52 -4.44
N ILE A 103 26.18 -10.22 -4.50
CA ILE A 103 25.19 -9.15 -4.56
C ILE A 103 24.37 -9.23 -5.85
N GLU A 104 25.02 -9.42 -7.00
CA GLU A 104 24.35 -9.55 -8.30
C GLU A 104 23.44 -10.80 -8.35
N THR A 105 23.93 -11.93 -7.84
CA THR A 105 23.16 -13.18 -7.75
C THR A 105 21.92 -12.98 -6.87
N ALA A 106 22.10 -12.42 -5.67
CA ALA A 106 21.00 -12.17 -4.73
C ALA A 106 19.97 -11.18 -5.29
N LEU A 107 20.42 -10.15 -6.01
CA LEU A 107 19.52 -9.21 -6.67
C LEU A 107 18.71 -9.89 -7.76
N THR A 108 19.32 -10.77 -8.55
CA THR A 108 18.63 -11.53 -9.61
C THR A 108 17.57 -12.45 -9.02
N GLU A 109 17.89 -13.18 -7.94
CA GLU A 109 16.94 -14.03 -7.22
C GLU A 109 15.80 -13.23 -6.59
N PHE A 110 16.11 -12.07 -5.99
CA PHE A 110 15.11 -11.15 -5.45
C PHE A 110 14.16 -10.65 -6.55
N THR A 111 14.71 -10.17 -7.67
CA THR A 111 13.90 -9.69 -8.80
C THR A 111 13.02 -10.79 -9.36
N LYS A 112 13.56 -12.00 -9.54
CA LYS A 112 12.77 -13.16 -9.96
C LYS A 112 11.63 -13.47 -8.97
N THR A 113 11.89 -13.37 -7.67
CA THR A 113 10.87 -13.58 -6.64
C THR A 113 9.74 -12.56 -6.77
N VAL A 114 10.05 -11.29 -7.00
CA VAL A 114 9.03 -10.25 -7.21
C VAL A 114 8.25 -10.49 -8.51
N GLU A 115 8.91 -10.85 -9.60
CA GLU A 115 8.24 -11.19 -10.87
C GLU A 115 7.28 -12.38 -10.71
N ASP A 116 7.72 -13.44 -10.04
CA ASP A 116 6.88 -14.62 -9.78
C ASP A 116 5.73 -14.28 -8.81
N THR A 117 5.95 -13.37 -7.86
CA THR A 117 4.89 -12.80 -7.00
C THR A 117 3.84 -12.06 -7.82
N ILE A 118 4.26 -11.18 -8.75
CA ILE A 118 3.35 -10.44 -9.64
C ILE A 118 2.57 -11.41 -10.52
N LYS A 119 3.21 -12.41 -11.12
CA LYS A 119 2.52 -13.46 -11.90
C LYS A 119 1.51 -14.23 -11.04
N SER A 120 1.85 -14.55 -9.80
CA SER A 120 0.93 -15.23 -8.88
C SER A 120 -0.29 -14.34 -8.54
N LEU A 121 -0.09 -13.02 -8.42
CA LEU A 121 -1.18 -12.07 -8.22
C LEU A 121 -2.08 -12.02 -9.45
N ASP A 122 -1.50 -12.00 -10.66
CA ASP A 122 -2.25 -12.04 -11.92
C ASP A 122 -3.17 -13.25 -12.02
N ALA A 123 -2.74 -14.40 -11.50
CA ALA A 123 -3.54 -15.62 -11.45
C ALA A 123 -4.73 -15.56 -10.46
N VAL A 124 -4.78 -14.60 -9.53
CA VAL A 124 -5.92 -14.44 -8.61
C VAL A 124 -7.12 -13.88 -9.37
N GLU A 125 -8.15 -14.70 -9.58
CA GLU A 125 -9.38 -14.27 -10.26
C GLU A 125 -10.19 -13.30 -9.39
N VAL A 126 -10.40 -12.10 -9.91
CA VAL A 126 -11.16 -11.01 -9.29
C VAL A 126 -12.17 -10.47 -10.30
N LYS A 127 -13.42 -10.33 -9.87
CA LYS A 127 -14.53 -9.81 -10.68
C LYS A 127 -14.97 -8.42 -10.23
N ASN A 128 -14.92 -8.13 -8.93
CA ASN A 128 -15.29 -6.82 -8.40
C ASN A 128 -14.31 -5.73 -8.87
N ALA A 129 -14.85 -4.60 -9.34
CA ALA A 129 -14.06 -3.51 -9.92
C ALA A 129 -13.09 -2.85 -8.93
N LEU A 130 -13.52 -2.60 -7.69
CA LEU A 130 -12.67 -1.99 -6.67
C LEU A 130 -11.50 -2.92 -6.28
N VAL A 131 -11.80 -4.22 -6.11
CA VAL A 131 -10.78 -5.24 -5.82
C VAL A 131 -9.81 -5.37 -7.00
N LYS A 132 -10.29 -5.27 -8.24
CA LYS A 132 -9.44 -5.29 -9.44
C LYS A 132 -8.51 -4.09 -9.49
N THR A 133 -9.02 -2.88 -9.22
CA THR A 133 -8.19 -1.65 -9.16
C THR A 133 -7.09 -1.78 -8.11
N PHE A 134 -7.41 -2.31 -6.93
CA PHE A 134 -6.41 -2.59 -5.89
C PHE A 134 -5.36 -3.61 -6.34
N LYS A 135 -5.78 -4.71 -6.98
CA LYS A 135 -4.88 -5.73 -7.53
C LYS A 135 -3.90 -5.12 -8.55
N GLU A 136 -4.39 -4.33 -9.50
CA GLU A 136 -3.54 -3.68 -10.51
C GLU A 136 -2.56 -2.70 -9.86
N LYS A 137 -3.02 -1.84 -8.94
CA LYS A 137 -2.15 -0.92 -8.21
C LYS A 137 -1.09 -1.65 -7.38
N THR A 138 -1.42 -2.80 -6.79
CA THR A 138 -0.47 -3.64 -6.07
C THR A 138 0.66 -4.10 -6.98
N LYS A 139 0.37 -4.52 -8.22
CA LYS A 139 1.40 -4.91 -9.20
C LYS A 139 2.30 -3.75 -9.59
N GLU A 140 1.72 -2.57 -9.83
CA GLU A 140 2.49 -1.36 -10.14
C GLU A 140 3.49 -1.03 -9.02
N VAL A 141 3.02 -1.04 -7.77
CA VAL A 141 3.85 -0.75 -6.58
C VAL A 141 4.94 -1.81 -6.40
N LEU A 142 4.63 -3.11 -6.55
CA LEU A 142 5.61 -4.18 -6.46
C LEU A 142 6.69 -4.07 -7.56
N GLY A 143 6.28 -3.81 -8.81
CA GLY A 143 7.21 -3.64 -9.93
C GLY A 143 8.12 -2.43 -9.77
N LEU A 144 7.58 -1.30 -9.31
CA LEU A 144 8.36 -0.10 -9.04
C LEU A 144 9.32 -0.31 -7.86
N SER A 145 8.87 -0.97 -6.79
CA SER A 145 9.70 -1.32 -5.63
C SER A 145 10.89 -2.19 -6.06
N ASN A 146 10.67 -3.21 -6.89
CA ASN A 146 11.74 -4.04 -7.43
C ASN A 146 12.74 -3.22 -8.26
N THR A 147 12.25 -2.32 -9.11
CA THR A 147 13.11 -1.43 -9.91
C THR A 147 13.98 -0.55 -9.01
N ILE A 148 13.40 0.03 -7.95
CA ILE A 148 14.13 0.86 -6.99
C ILE A 148 15.20 0.07 -6.26
N VAL A 149 14.90 -1.17 -5.83
CA VAL A 149 15.89 -2.04 -5.17
C VAL A 149 17.04 -2.36 -6.13
N ALA A 150 16.75 -2.76 -7.36
CA ALA A 150 17.76 -3.06 -8.37
C ALA A 150 18.63 -1.84 -8.70
N ASP A 151 18.01 -0.67 -8.88
CA ASP A 151 18.73 0.57 -9.15
C ASP A 151 19.56 1.03 -7.94
N SER A 152 19.07 0.85 -6.72
CA SER A 152 19.82 1.15 -5.49
C SER A 152 21.11 0.33 -5.42
N VAL A 153 21.04 -0.97 -5.75
CA VAL A 153 22.22 -1.84 -5.79
C VAL A 153 23.20 -1.37 -6.86
N LYS A 154 22.73 -1.02 -8.06
CA LYS A 154 23.58 -0.49 -9.13
C LYS A 154 24.23 0.84 -8.76
N VAL A 155 23.49 1.75 -8.13
CA VAL A 155 24.00 3.04 -7.64
C VAL A 155 25.06 2.86 -6.55
N MET A 156 24.89 1.86 -5.67
CA MET A 156 25.91 1.54 -4.67
C MET A 156 27.22 1.06 -5.32
N ALA A 157 27.14 0.27 -6.39
CA ALA A 157 28.30 -0.21 -7.12
C ALA A 157 28.97 0.89 -7.97
N ASN A 158 28.19 1.80 -8.54
CA ASN A 158 28.69 2.91 -9.37
C ASN A 158 27.85 4.19 -9.17
N PRO A 159 28.22 5.03 -8.19
CA PRO A 159 27.43 6.22 -7.87
C PRO A 159 27.62 7.32 -8.91
N THR A 160 26.54 7.72 -9.57
CA THR A 160 26.50 8.88 -10.46
C THR A 160 25.35 9.82 -10.06
N ALA A 161 25.50 11.12 -10.34
CA ALA A 161 24.47 12.11 -10.02
C ALA A 161 23.15 11.82 -10.75
N GLU A 162 23.23 11.38 -12.01
CA GLU A 162 22.06 11.00 -12.82
C GLU A 162 21.33 9.79 -12.22
N ALA A 163 22.07 8.74 -11.84
CA ALA A 163 21.46 7.54 -11.28
C ALA A 163 20.85 7.80 -9.89
N GLN A 164 21.46 8.68 -9.09
CA GLN A 164 20.91 9.11 -7.81
C GLN A 164 19.61 9.92 -7.97
N GLU A 165 19.55 10.85 -8.93
CA GLU A 165 18.34 11.64 -9.16
C GLU A 165 17.21 10.79 -9.76
N SER A 166 17.53 9.85 -10.65
CA SER A 166 16.57 8.85 -11.15
C SER A 166 16.00 7.99 -10.03
N LEU A 167 16.86 7.49 -9.13
CA LEU A 167 16.45 6.69 -7.98
C LEU A 167 15.53 7.48 -7.03
N LYS A 168 15.86 8.75 -6.77
CA LYS A 168 15.04 9.65 -5.97
C LYS A 168 13.66 9.90 -6.62
N ALA A 169 13.61 10.14 -7.93
CA ALA A 169 12.35 10.34 -8.65
C ALA A 169 11.45 9.08 -8.57
N LYS A 170 12.01 7.90 -8.82
CA LYS A 170 11.30 6.62 -8.66
C LYS A 170 10.84 6.40 -7.23
N THR A 171 11.65 6.76 -6.23
CA THR A 171 11.27 6.67 -4.82
C THR A 171 10.09 7.59 -4.49
N GLN A 172 10.05 8.82 -5.03
CA GLN A 172 8.90 9.70 -4.87
C GLN A 172 7.65 9.13 -5.54
N GLN A 173 7.78 8.53 -6.73
CA GLN A 173 6.69 7.84 -7.39
C GLN A 173 6.18 6.66 -6.54
N LEU A 174 7.07 5.87 -5.93
CA LEU A 174 6.70 4.77 -5.04
C LEU A 174 5.94 5.27 -3.82
N LEU A 175 6.36 6.38 -3.22
CA LEU A 175 5.64 6.99 -2.09
C LEU A 175 4.23 7.43 -2.49
N SER A 176 4.08 8.04 -3.67
CA SER A 176 2.77 8.45 -4.19
C SER A 176 1.87 7.24 -4.45
N GLN A 177 2.35 6.25 -5.19
CA GLN A 177 1.58 5.05 -5.52
C GLN A 177 1.29 4.20 -4.27
N GLY A 178 2.20 4.17 -3.30
CA GLY A 178 2.00 3.54 -2.00
C GLY A 178 0.85 4.21 -1.23
N GLY A 179 0.79 5.54 -1.22
CA GLY A 179 -0.32 6.27 -0.61
C GLY A 179 -1.68 6.01 -1.28
N GLU A 180 -1.72 5.89 -2.61
CA GLU A 180 -2.93 5.47 -3.35
C GLU A 180 -3.36 4.06 -2.98
N LEU A 181 -2.38 3.14 -2.92
CA LEU A 181 -2.63 1.75 -2.59
C LEU A 181 -3.19 1.59 -1.17
N GLN A 182 -2.68 2.38 -0.21
CA GLN A 182 -3.21 2.41 1.16
C GLN A 182 -4.64 2.93 1.22
N LYS A 183 -4.98 3.97 0.44
CA LYS A 183 -6.35 4.47 0.36
C LYS A 183 -7.30 3.40 -0.18
N LEU A 184 -6.90 2.71 -1.26
CA LEU A 184 -7.68 1.61 -1.82
C LEU A 184 -7.83 0.45 -0.83
N GLN A 185 -6.78 0.12 -0.05
CA GLN A 185 -6.87 -0.89 1.00
C GLN A 185 -7.88 -0.50 2.09
N ALA A 186 -7.85 0.75 2.55
CA ALA A 186 -8.79 1.25 3.54
C ALA A 186 -10.24 1.22 3.01
N GLU A 187 -10.44 1.63 1.75
CA GLU A 187 -11.75 1.59 1.10
C GLU A 187 -12.28 0.15 0.96
N LEU A 188 -11.41 -0.80 0.59
CA LEU A 188 -11.75 -2.22 0.55
C LEU A 188 -12.12 -2.78 1.91
N GLN A 189 -11.36 -2.44 2.97
CA GLN A 189 -11.68 -2.86 4.33
C GLN A 189 -13.00 -2.26 4.81
N GLN A 190 -13.27 -0.99 4.54
CA GLN A 190 -14.53 -0.34 4.89
C GLN A 190 -15.73 -0.96 4.15
N THR A 191 -15.54 -1.32 2.89
CA THR A 191 -16.62 -1.78 2.01
C THR A 191 -16.88 -3.28 2.14
N PHE A 192 -15.83 -4.09 2.23
CA PHE A 192 -15.88 -5.54 2.17
C PHE A 192 -15.33 -6.25 3.41
N GLY A 193 -14.64 -5.54 4.31
CA GLY A 193 -14.14 -6.12 5.55
C GLY A 193 -15.25 -6.77 6.39
N ASP A 194 -14.84 -7.69 7.26
CA ASP A 194 -15.72 -8.23 8.28
C ASP A 194 -15.94 -7.16 9.36
N LYS A 195 -17.18 -7.03 9.84
CA LYS A 195 -17.56 -6.08 10.90
C LYS A 195 -17.31 -6.67 12.28
#